data_AF-A0A2E7BFW2-F1
#
_entry.id   AF-A0A2E7BFW2-F1
#
_cell.length_a   1.000
_cell.length_b   1.000
_cell.length_c   1.000
_cell.angle_alpha   90.00
_cell.angle_beta   90.00
_cell.angle_gamma   90.00
#
_symmetry.space_group_name_H-M   'P 1'
#
loop_
_entity.id
_entity.type
_entity.pdbx_description
1 polymer ?
#
loop_
_entity_poly.entity_id
_entity_poly.type
_entity_poly.pdbx_seq_one_letter_code
_entity_poly.pdbx_strand_id
1 'polypeptide(L)'
;MAFPDYTTADTSDGTLDIALLSEQIKADAAITTPFDGINRTEDDFALLFDGNPSAAEQAQCDALVAAHSGLEPYKDSAISSVLKHRNRRLESTIRAEYPASSGNLFSCSEKSQADWSKLVSMQALGLVQYPFTVYTFDERSSYDLADANDLNGAVTAVSTAVLTERATAHGYIDAALQAGDEAAVDAAVAPYLAT
;
A
#
# COMPACT_ATOMS: atom_id res chain seq x y z
N MET A 1 9.15 37.62 27.48
CA MET A 1 9.69 36.50 28.27
C MET A 1 10.32 35.54 27.27
N ALA A 2 11.47 34.95 27.58
CA ALA A 2 12.02 33.88 26.74
C ALA A 2 11.17 32.63 26.93
N PHE A 3 10.73 32.00 25.84
CA PHE A 3 10.05 30.72 25.91
C PHE A 3 11.07 29.66 26.38
N PRO A 4 10.67 28.75 27.28
CA PRO A 4 11.51 27.61 27.59
C PRO A 4 11.58 26.67 26.39
N ASP A 5 12.79 26.48 25.85
CA ASP A 5 13.05 25.60 24.73
C ASP A 5 13.39 24.19 25.25
N TYR A 6 12.70 23.18 24.72
CA TYR A 6 13.08 21.78 24.88
C TYR A 6 13.67 21.28 23.56
N THR A 7 14.98 21.05 23.56
CA THR A 7 15.72 20.55 22.40
C THR A 7 15.72 19.03 22.39
N THR A 8 15.15 18.43 21.35
CA THR A 8 15.24 16.99 21.09
C THR A 8 16.15 16.82 19.88
N ALA A 9 17.12 15.91 19.94
CA ALA A 9 17.93 15.62 18.77
C ALA A 9 17.04 15.11 17.63
N ASP A 10 17.18 15.67 16.43
CA ASP A 10 16.50 15.14 15.26
C ASP A 10 17.11 13.78 14.93
N THR A 11 16.43 12.71 15.32
CA THR A 11 16.82 11.34 14.93
C THR A 11 16.24 10.97 13.57
N SER A 12 15.58 11.91 12.88
CA SER A 12 15.01 11.66 11.56
C SER A 12 16.08 11.63 10.48
N ASP A 13 15.73 10.99 9.37
CA ASP A 13 16.49 11.06 8.12
C ASP A 13 16.36 12.43 7.41
N GLY A 14 15.82 13.44 8.10
CA GLY A 14 15.52 14.77 7.59
C GLY A 14 14.04 15.01 7.27
N THR A 15 13.14 14.03 7.45
CA THR A 15 11.73 14.12 7.05
C THR A 15 10.70 14.09 8.18
N LEU A 16 10.99 14.71 9.33
CA LEU A 16 9.99 14.93 10.38
C LEU A 16 8.76 15.70 9.85
N ASP A 17 7.57 15.10 9.89
CA ASP A 17 6.31 15.79 9.58
C ASP A 17 5.91 16.71 10.75
N ILE A 18 6.38 17.96 10.65
CA ILE A 18 6.14 19.02 11.65
C ILE A 18 4.66 19.31 11.83
N ALA A 19 3.83 19.21 10.78
CA ALA A 19 2.42 19.55 10.86
C ALA A 19 1.67 18.48 11.65
N LEU A 20 1.90 17.21 11.32
CA LEU A 20 1.30 16.08 12.01
C LEU A 20 1.76 16.00 13.47
N LEU A 21 3.07 16.14 13.72
CA LEU A 21 3.63 16.16 15.08
C LEU A 21 3.03 17.32 15.91
N SER A 22 2.86 18.49 15.31
CA SER A 22 2.24 19.65 15.99
C SER A 22 0.78 19.42 16.34
N GLU A 23 0.00 18.77 15.47
CA GLU A 23 -1.40 18.44 15.76
C GLU A 23 -1.51 17.38 16.88
N GLN A 24 -0.63 16.38 16.86
CA GLN A 24 -0.63 15.31 17.85
C GLN A 24 -0.22 15.79 19.23
N ILE A 25 0.83 16.61 19.34
CA ILE A 25 1.23 17.22 20.62
C ILE A 25 0.09 18.06 21.20
N LYS A 26 -0.63 18.82 20.37
CA LYS A 26 -1.79 19.62 20.80
C LYS A 26 -3.00 18.77 21.22
N ALA A 27 -3.15 17.59 20.64
CA ALA A 27 -4.27 16.68 20.90
C ALA A 27 -3.99 15.70 22.04
N ASP A 28 -2.73 15.51 22.44
CA ASP A 28 -2.33 14.56 23.47
C ASP A 28 -2.73 15.04 24.87
N ALA A 29 -3.67 14.33 25.48
CA ALA A 29 -4.18 14.65 26.82
C ALA A 29 -3.16 14.48 27.95
N ALA A 30 -2.04 13.78 27.71
CA ALA A 30 -0.94 13.66 28.65
C ALA A 30 -0.01 14.89 28.62
N ILE A 31 -0.08 15.72 27.57
CA ILE A 31 0.67 16.97 27.43
C ILE A 31 -0.25 18.12 27.83
N THR A 32 -0.04 18.63 29.04
CA THR A 32 -0.87 19.68 29.63
C THR A 32 -0.25 21.07 29.49
N THR A 33 1.07 21.12 29.28
CA THR A 33 1.81 22.34 29.02
C THR A 33 1.41 22.88 27.63
N PRO A 34 0.95 24.13 27.52
CA PRO A 34 0.51 24.68 26.23
C PRO A 34 1.65 24.66 25.21
N PHE A 35 1.36 24.13 24.02
CA PHE A 35 2.33 23.96 22.95
C PHE A 35 2.20 25.07 21.90
N ASP A 36 3.32 25.77 21.66
CA ASP A 36 3.37 26.95 20.80
C ASP A 36 3.88 26.62 19.38
N GLY A 37 4.63 25.54 19.21
CA GLY A 37 5.05 25.06 17.88
C GLY A 37 6.39 24.35 17.86
N ILE A 38 6.92 24.17 16.65
CA ILE A 38 8.21 23.52 16.40
C ILE A 38 9.10 24.51 15.65
N ASN A 39 10.32 24.69 16.14
CA ASN A 39 11.36 25.43 15.43
C ASN A 39 12.40 24.45 14.90
N ARG A 40 12.77 24.54 13.62
CA ARG A 40 13.73 23.63 12.99
C ARG A 40 14.94 24.41 12.48
N THR A 41 16.14 23.92 12.80
CA THR A 41 17.43 24.48 12.39
C THR A 41 18.34 23.36 11.91
N GLU A 42 18.61 23.33 10.60
CA GLU A 42 19.49 22.35 9.95
C GLU A 42 19.16 20.90 10.36
N ASP A 43 19.93 20.34 11.29
CA ASP A 43 19.84 18.95 11.76
C ASP A 43 19.22 18.80 13.16
N ASP A 44 18.67 19.88 13.74
CA ASP A 44 18.02 19.88 15.04
C ASP A 44 16.63 20.54 14.98
N PHE A 45 15.75 20.14 15.88
CA PHE A 45 14.51 20.87 16.12
C PHE A 45 14.23 21.04 17.62
N ALA A 46 13.50 22.09 17.94
CA ALA A 46 13.08 22.44 19.27
C ALA A 46 11.55 22.48 19.33
N LEU A 47 11.00 21.83 20.36
CA LEU A 47 9.59 21.93 20.70
C LEU A 47 9.41 23.15 21.61
N LEU A 48 8.50 24.05 21.22
CA LEU A 48 8.23 25.30 21.92
C LEU A 48 6.99 25.16 22.79
N PHE A 49 7.13 25.49 24.07
CA PHE A 49 6.05 25.42 25.05
C PHE A 49 5.91 26.75 25.81
N ASP A 50 4.68 27.10 26.19
CA ASP A 50 4.37 28.23 27.09
C ASP A 50 4.58 27.82 28.56
N GLY A 51 5.78 27.31 28.86
CA GLY A 51 6.13 26.77 30.17
C GLY A 51 7.08 25.58 30.08
N ASN A 52 7.69 25.21 31.20
CA ASN A 52 8.56 24.04 31.26
C ASN A 52 7.70 22.76 31.32
N PRO A 53 7.71 21.90 30.29
CA PRO A 53 7.06 20.60 30.38
C PRO A 53 7.72 19.76 31.46
N SER A 54 6.91 18.98 32.17
CA SER A 54 7.40 18.01 33.16
C SER A 54 8.18 16.86 32.50
N ALA A 55 8.95 16.11 33.28
CA ALA A 55 9.71 14.97 32.75
C ALA A 55 8.82 13.90 32.10
N ALA A 56 7.57 13.74 32.56
CA ALA A 56 6.61 12.82 31.95
C ALA A 56 6.10 13.34 30.60
N GLU A 57 5.83 14.63 30.49
CA GLU A 57 5.43 15.28 29.23
C GLU A 57 6.58 15.25 28.22
N GLN A 58 7.82 15.46 28.66
CA GLN A 58 9.01 15.34 27.82
C GLN A 58 9.15 13.93 27.25
N ALA A 59 9.03 12.89 28.09
CA ALA A 59 9.09 11.51 27.64
C ALA A 59 7.97 11.17 26.63
N GLN A 60 6.78 11.76 26.79
CA GLN A 60 5.68 11.61 25.83
C GLN A 60 5.99 12.33 24.50
N CYS A 61 6.56 13.54 24.55
CA CYS A 61 6.99 14.26 23.36
C CYS A 61 8.10 13.51 22.60
N ASP A 62 9.08 12.95 23.31
CA ASP A 62 10.15 12.13 22.73
C ASP A 62 9.58 10.87 22.05
N ALA A 63 8.57 10.24 22.65
CA ALA A 63 7.89 9.10 22.05
C ALA A 63 7.14 9.48 20.76
N LEU A 64 6.45 10.63 20.75
CA LEU A 64 5.79 11.16 19.56
C LEU A 64 6.82 11.51 18.48
N VAL A 65 7.89 12.21 18.83
CA VAL A 65 9.00 12.53 17.93
C VAL A 65 9.58 11.26 17.29
N ALA A 66 9.90 10.25 18.10
CA ALA A 66 10.44 8.98 17.62
C ALA A 66 9.46 8.24 16.71
N ALA A 67 8.15 8.40 16.92
CA ALA A 67 7.13 7.85 16.03
C ALA A 67 7.03 8.62 14.70
N HIS A 68 7.48 9.86 14.61
CA HIS A 68 7.37 10.71 13.40
C HIS A 68 8.68 10.90 12.64
N SER A 69 9.83 10.52 13.22
CA SER A 69 11.14 10.77 12.62
C SER A 69 11.54 9.78 11.50
N GLY A 70 10.74 8.76 11.19
CA GLY A 70 10.99 7.85 10.06
C GLY A 70 9.76 7.17 9.46
N LEU A 71 8.57 7.43 10.01
CA LEU A 71 7.38 6.63 9.74
C LEU A 71 6.82 6.80 8.33
N GLU A 72 6.78 8.02 7.78
CA GLU A 72 6.24 8.23 6.43
C GLU A 72 7.13 7.60 5.33
N PRO A 73 8.46 7.82 5.30
CA PRO A 73 9.35 7.05 4.41
C PRO A 73 9.28 5.54 4.62
N TYR A 74 9.09 5.09 5.87
CA TYR A 74 8.94 3.68 6.19
C TYR A 74 7.63 3.10 5.65
N LYS A 75 6.51 3.80 5.82
CA LYS A 75 5.21 3.47 5.20
C LYS A 75 5.33 3.39 3.69
N ASP A 76 5.98 4.35 3.04
CA ASP A 76 6.20 4.35 1.59
C ASP A 76 6.99 3.11 1.14
N SER A 77 8.03 2.74 1.87
CA SER A 77 8.82 1.52 1.61
C SER A 77 8.00 0.24 1.78
N ALA A 78 7.18 0.16 2.84
CA ALA A 78 6.29 -0.96 3.08
C ALA A 78 5.20 -1.09 2.00
N ILE A 79 4.59 0.03 1.60
CA ILE A 79 3.59 0.09 0.51
C ILE A 79 4.21 -0.33 -0.82
N SER A 80 5.42 0.15 -1.13
CA SER A 80 6.17 -0.26 -2.32
C SER A 80 6.41 -1.78 -2.32
N SER A 81 6.75 -2.35 -1.17
CA SER A 81 6.92 -3.80 -0.99
C SER A 81 5.63 -4.57 -1.23
N VAL A 82 4.50 -4.10 -0.70
CA VAL A 82 3.16 -4.68 -0.95
C VAL A 82 2.81 -4.63 -2.45
N LEU A 83 3.00 -3.49 -3.11
CA LEU A 83 2.71 -3.33 -4.54
C LEU A 83 3.57 -4.25 -5.41
N LYS A 84 4.87 -4.36 -5.09
CA LYS A 84 5.80 -5.26 -5.79
C LYS A 84 5.40 -6.72 -5.59
N HIS A 85 5.04 -7.10 -4.36
CA HIS A 85 4.61 -8.45 -4.04
C HIS A 85 3.30 -8.81 -4.73
N ARG A 86 2.34 -7.89 -4.77
CA ARG A 86 1.10 -8.02 -5.55
C ARG A 86 1.36 -8.31 -7.01
N ASN A 87 2.24 -7.54 -7.64
CA ASN A 87 2.56 -7.74 -9.05
C ASN A 87 3.22 -9.10 -9.28
N ARG A 88 4.11 -9.54 -8.37
CA ARG A 88 4.68 -10.89 -8.40
C ARG A 88 3.61 -11.97 -8.26
N ARG A 89 2.68 -11.82 -7.32
CA ARG A 89 1.56 -12.75 -7.12
C ARG A 89 0.69 -12.85 -8.37
N LEU A 90 0.35 -11.72 -9.00
CA LEU A 90 -0.38 -11.70 -10.28
C LEU A 90 0.39 -12.44 -11.40
N GLU A 91 1.71 -12.32 -11.41
CA GLU A 91 2.58 -13.01 -12.37
C GLU A 91 2.64 -14.53 -12.14
N SER A 92 2.84 -14.97 -10.89
CA SER A 92 3.22 -16.36 -10.60
C SER A 92 2.16 -17.21 -9.91
N THR A 93 1.23 -16.60 -9.18
CA THR A 93 0.38 -17.31 -8.20
C THR A 93 -1.09 -17.20 -8.54
N ILE A 94 -1.57 -16.00 -8.85
CA ILE A 94 -2.98 -15.75 -9.16
C ILE A 94 -3.25 -16.20 -10.59
N ARG A 95 -4.27 -17.05 -10.73
CA ARG A 95 -4.76 -17.59 -11.99
C ARG A 95 -6.27 -17.48 -12.03
N ALA A 96 -6.82 -17.25 -13.20
CA ALA A 96 -8.25 -17.22 -13.41
C ALA A 96 -8.70 -18.51 -14.09
N GLU A 97 -9.75 -19.13 -13.56
CA GLU A 97 -10.31 -20.33 -14.16
C GLU A 97 -11.51 -19.98 -15.04
N TYR A 98 -11.52 -20.47 -16.27
CA TYR A 98 -12.69 -20.38 -17.14
C TYR A 98 -12.78 -21.54 -18.14
N PRO A 99 -13.96 -22.18 -18.30
CA PRO A 99 -15.14 -22.07 -17.45
C PRO A 99 -14.84 -22.51 -16.01
N ALA A 100 -15.67 -22.11 -15.05
CA ALA A 100 -15.48 -22.51 -13.66
C ALA A 100 -15.45 -24.05 -13.52
N SER A 101 -14.52 -24.56 -12.70
CA SER A 101 -14.31 -26.01 -12.50
C SER A 101 -13.87 -26.81 -13.74
N SER A 102 -13.37 -26.14 -14.78
CA SER A 102 -12.85 -26.80 -15.98
C SER A 102 -11.39 -27.27 -15.86
N GLY A 103 -10.63 -26.72 -14.90
CA GLY A 103 -9.18 -26.85 -14.80
C GLY A 103 -8.40 -25.95 -15.77
N ASN A 104 -9.08 -25.18 -16.63
CA ASN A 104 -8.41 -24.27 -17.56
C ASN A 104 -8.05 -22.97 -16.84
N LEU A 105 -6.77 -22.84 -16.53
CA LEU A 105 -6.22 -21.70 -15.79
C LEU A 105 -5.50 -20.73 -16.73
N PHE A 106 -5.87 -19.46 -16.64
CA PHE A 106 -5.28 -18.37 -17.40
C PHE A 106 -4.44 -17.47 -16.52
N SER A 107 -3.37 -16.92 -17.11
CA SER A 107 -2.48 -15.99 -16.42
C SER A 107 -3.22 -14.70 -16.05
N CYS A 108 -2.80 -14.08 -14.96
CA CYS A 108 -3.25 -12.75 -14.53
C CYS A 108 -2.11 -11.72 -14.60
N SER A 109 -1.00 -12.06 -15.26
CA SER A 109 0.14 -11.15 -15.47
C SER A 109 -0.28 -9.87 -16.18
N GLU A 110 0.55 -8.84 -16.09
CA GLU A 110 0.33 -7.58 -16.81
C GLU A 110 0.24 -7.81 -18.32
N LYS A 111 1.12 -8.67 -18.86
CA LYS A 111 1.06 -9.09 -20.25
C LYS A 111 -0.28 -9.75 -20.59
N SER A 112 -0.75 -10.68 -19.76
CA SER A 112 -2.02 -11.36 -20.02
C SER A 112 -3.19 -10.39 -19.99
N GLN A 113 -3.23 -9.46 -19.02
CA GLN A 113 -4.24 -8.40 -18.96
C GLN A 113 -4.27 -7.56 -20.25
N ALA A 114 -3.10 -7.18 -20.77
CA ALA A 114 -2.99 -6.45 -22.03
C ALA A 114 -3.47 -7.28 -23.24
N ASP A 115 -3.09 -8.55 -23.29
CA ASP A 115 -3.50 -9.47 -24.36
C ASP A 115 -5.03 -9.68 -24.37
N TRP A 116 -5.65 -9.88 -23.21
CA TRP A 116 -7.11 -9.96 -23.08
C TRP A 116 -7.82 -8.68 -23.48
N SER A 117 -7.32 -7.51 -23.04
CA SER A 117 -7.87 -6.21 -23.43
C SER A 117 -7.81 -5.98 -24.95
N LYS A 118 -6.70 -6.39 -25.56
CA LYS A 118 -6.54 -6.37 -27.02
C LYS A 118 -7.53 -7.30 -27.71
N LEU A 119 -7.75 -8.50 -27.17
CA LEU A 119 -8.71 -9.46 -27.73
C LEU A 119 -10.14 -8.91 -27.72
N VAL A 120 -10.54 -8.27 -26.62
CA VAL A 120 -11.84 -7.57 -26.51
C VAL A 120 -11.96 -6.46 -27.57
N SER A 121 -10.89 -5.68 -27.76
CA SER A 121 -10.87 -4.62 -28.77
C SER A 121 -10.98 -5.18 -30.20
N MET A 122 -10.29 -6.29 -30.48
CA MET A 122 -10.40 -6.99 -31.76
C MET A 122 -11.80 -7.56 -31.98
N GLN A 123 -12.43 -8.10 -30.94
CA GLN A 123 -13.80 -8.60 -31.01
C GLN A 123 -14.79 -7.48 -31.35
N ALA A 124 -14.67 -6.32 -30.70
CA ALA A 124 -15.51 -5.16 -30.99
C ALA A 124 -15.37 -4.65 -32.44
N LEU A 125 -14.22 -4.90 -33.06
CA LEU A 125 -13.95 -4.58 -34.47
C LEU A 125 -14.36 -5.70 -35.44
N GLY A 126 -14.90 -6.82 -34.95
CA GLY A 126 -15.25 -7.99 -35.77
C GLY A 126 -14.04 -8.75 -36.34
N LEU A 127 -12.87 -8.63 -35.68
CA LEU A 127 -11.60 -9.20 -36.14
C LEU A 127 -11.29 -10.57 -35.50
N VAL A 128 -12.11 -11.04 -34.57
CA VAL A 128 -11.99 -12.37 -33.98
C VAL A 128 -12.91 -13.32 -34.72
N GLN A 129 -12.35 -14.44 -35.19
CA GLN A 129 -13.10 -15.53 -35.78
C GLN A 129 -13.20 -16.66 -34.78
N TYR A 130 -14.41 -17.21 -34.64
CA TYR A 130 -14.69 -18.31 -33.72
C TYR A 130 -14.81 -19.65 -34.45
N PRO A 131 -14.39 -20.77 -33.85
CA PRO A 131 -13.78 -20.86 -32.52
C PRO A 131 -12.38 -20.23 -32.48
N PHE A 132 -12.06 -19.60 -31.34
CA PHE A 132 -10.76 -18.95 -31.12
C PHE A 132 -10.03 -19.65 -29.98
N THR A 133 -8.86 -20.23 -30.28
CA THR A 133 -8.06 -20.97 -29.30
C THR A 133 -7.24 -20.02 -28.41
N VAL A 134 -7.38 -20.16 -27.10
CA VAL A 134 -6.54 -19.53 -26.08
C VAL A 134 -5.73 -20.58 -25.33
N TYR A 135 -4.53 -20.22 -24.89
CA TYR A 135 -3.64 -21.13 -24.16
C TYR A 135 -3.70 -20.88 -22.65
N THR A 136 -3.55 -21.96 -21.87
CA THR A 136 -3.43 -21.86 -20.41
C THR A 136 -2.14 -21.16 -20.01
N PHE A 137 -2.04 -20.71 -18.76
CA PHE A 137 -0.90 -19.94 -18.25
C PHE A 137 0.47 -20.60 -18.41
N ASP A 138 0.50 -21.94 -18.48
CA ASP A 138 1.70 -22.74 -18.67
C ASP A 138 1.94 -23.16 -20.13
N GLU A 139 1.04 -22.75 -21.03
CA GLU A 139 1.03 -23.05 -22.46
C GLU A 139 1.00 -24.56 -22.79
N ARG A 140 0.66 -25.40 -21.81
CA ARG A 140 0.59 -26.87 -22.00
C ARG A 140 -0.79 -27.35 -22.40
N SER A 141 -1.81 -26.52 -22.19
CA SER A 141 -3.20 -26.80 -22.55
C SER A 141 -3.79 -25.61 -23.31
N SER A 142 -4.92 -25.85 -23.94
CA SER A 142 -5.67 -24.85 -24.68
C SER A 142 -7.17 -25.00 -24.47
N TYR A 143 -7.89 -23.91 -24.65
CA TYR A 143 -9.34 -23.86 -24.60
C TYR A 143 -9.85 -23.10 -25.82
N ASP A 144 -10.86 -23.67 -26.48
CA ASP A 144 -11.50 -23.04 -27.63
C ASP A 144 -12.69 -22.21 -27.14
N LEU A 145 -12.59 -20.88 -27.31
CA LEU A 145 -13.72 -19.98 -27.13
C LEU A 145 -14.69 -20.21 -28.28
N ALA A 146 -15.92 -20.63 -28.01
CA ALA A 146 -16.89 -20.96 -29.04
C ALA A 146 -17.56 -19.72 -29.63
N ASP A 147 -17.69 -18.65 -28.83
CA ASP A 147 -18.35 -17.42 -29.24
C ASP A 147 -17.90 -16.18 -28.43
N ALA A 148 -18.60 -15.06 -28.65
CA ALA A 148 -18.38 -13.81 -27.94
C ALA A 148 -18.70 -13.90 -26.44
N ASN A 149 -19.63 -14.75 -26.03
CA ASN A 149 -19.99 -14.93 -24.62
C ASN A 149 -18.87 -15.67 -23.88
N ASP A 150 -18.26 -16.67 -24.51
CA ASP A 150 -17.10 -17.37 -23.95
C ASP A 150 -15.93 -16.41 -23.75
N LEU A 151 -15.64 -15.56 -24.74
CA LEU A 151 -14.62 -14.52 -24.60
C LEU A 151 -14.94 -13.58 -23.43
N ASN A 152 -16.16 -13.06 -23.36
CA ASN A 152 -16.57 -12.17 -22.26
C ASN A 152 -16.48 -12.88 -20.90
N GLY A 153 -16.80 -14.16 -20.83
CA GLY A 153 -16.68 -14.99 -19.63
C GLY A 153 -15.22 -15.13 -19.18
N ALA A 154 -14.31 -15.49 -20.10
CA ALA A 154 -12.89 -15.61 -19.80
C ALA A 154 -12.27 -14.28 -19.34
N VAL A 155 -12.57 -13.18 -20.05
CA VAL A 155 -12.12 -11.82 -19.68
C VAL A 155 -12.65 -11.41 -18.32
N THR A 156 -13.91 -11.73 -18.01
CA THR A 156 -14.52 -11.44 -16.71
C THR A 156 -13.84 -12.23 -15.59
N ALA A 157 -13.53 -13.51 -15.82
CA ALA A 157 -12.82 -14.34 -14.85
C ALA A 157 -11.42 -13.77 -14.52
N VAL A 158 -10.65 -13.42 -15.56
CA VAL A 158 -9.32 -12.80 -15.40
C VAL A 158 -9.41 -11.47 -14.67
N SER A 159 -10.32 -10.59 -15.10
CA SER A 159 -10.51 -9.28 -14.48
C SER A 159 -10.92 -9.39 -13.01
N THR A 160 -11.81 -10.32 -12.69
CA THR A 160 -12.26 -10.58 -11.32
C THR A 160 -11.10 -11.04 -10.44
N ALA A 161 -10.27 -11.98 -10.91
CA ALA A 161 -9.11 -12.45 -10.15
C ALA A 161 -8.10 -11.31 -9.89
N VAL A 162 -7.81 -10.50 -10.92
CA VAL A 162 -6.91 -9.35 -10.80
C VAL A 162 -7.45 -8.30 -9.82
N LEU A 163 -8.73 -7.96 -9.91
CA LEU A 163 -9.35 -6.96 -9.03
C LEU A 163 -9.42 -7.45 -7.58
N THR A 164 -9.71 -8.73 -7.36
CA THR A 164 -9.72 -9.34 -6.03
C THR A 164 -8.34 -9.26 -5.38
N GLU A 165 -7.28 -9.60 -6.13
CA GLU A 165 -5.90 -9.48 -5.64
C GLU A 165 -5.52 -8.02 -5.35
N ARG A 166 -5.90 -7.08 -6.22
CA ARG A 166 -5.64 -5.64 -6.00
C ARG A 166 -6.37 -5.11 -4.77
N ALA A 167 -7.63 -5.49 -4.58
CA ALA A 167 -8.41 -5.12 -3.40
C ALA A 167 -7.80 -5.69 -2.12
N THR A 168 -7.31 -6.94 -2.17
CA THR A 168 -6.62 -7.58 -1.05
C THR A 168 -5.36 -6.77 -0.68
N ALA A 169 -4.48 -6.50 -1.64
CA ALA A 169 -3.28 -5.69 -1.43
C ALA A 169 -3.61 -4.28 -0.90
N HIS A 170 -4.66 -3.65 -1.43
CA HIS A 170 -5.08 -2.31 -1.02
C HIS A 170 -5.52 -2.27 0.45
N GLY A 171 -6.24 -3.29 0.94
CA GLY A 171 -6.61 -3.37 2.36
C GLY A 171 -5.39 -3.39 3.29
N TYR A 172 -4.28 -4.00 2.87
CA TYR A 172 -3.02 -3.99 3.63
C TYR A 172 -2.27 -2.65 3.53
N ILE A 173 -2.35 -1.99 2.37
CA ILE A 173 -1.82 -0.63 2.20
C ILE A 173 -2.57 0.37 3.10
N ASP A 174 -3.90 0.30 3.13
CA ASP A 174 -4.72 1.17 3.98
C ASP A 174 -4.42 0.96 5.47
N ALA A 175 -4.22 -0.30 5.88
CA ALA A 175 -3.81 -0.63 7.25
C ALA A 175 -2.40 -0.07 7.59
N ALA A 176 -1.45 -0.14 6.66
CA ALA A 176 -0.11 0.43 6.84
C ALA A 176 -0.15 1.97 6.93
N LEU A 177 -0.98 2.63 6.12
CA LEU A 177 -1.16 4.09 6.17
C LEU A 177 -1.75 4.56 7.50
N GLN A 178 -2.65 3.77 8.09
CA GLN A 178 -3.29 4.06 9.39
C GLN A 178 -2.42 3.72 10.61
N ALA A 179 -1.26 3.08 10.42
CA ALA A 179 -0.37 2.71 11.51
C ALA A 179 0.30 3.95 12.14
N GLY A 180 0.42 3.91 13.47
CA GLY A 180 1.00 4.99 14.27
C GLY A 180 2.50 4.86 14.53
N ASP A 181 3.10 3.71 14.20
CA ASP A 181 4.53 3.42 14.40
C ASP A 181 5.01 2.32 13.42
N GLU A 182 6.33 2.13 13.31
CA GLU A 182 6.94 1.14 12.39
C GLU A 182 6.52 -0.31 12.69
N ALA A 183 6.37 -0.66 13.97
CA ALA A 183 6.00 -2.02 14.37
C ALA A 183 4.56 -2.35 13.94
N ALA A 184 3.66 -1.36 14.00
CA ALA A 184 2.29 -1.47 13.51
C ALA A 184 2.24 -1.54 11.98
N VAL A 185 3.11 -0.82 11.27
CA VAL A 185 3.26 -0.95 9.80
C VAL A 185 3.70 -2.38 9.43
N ASP A 186 4.72 -2.91 10.09
CA ASP A 186 5.21 -4.28 9.88
C ASP A 186 4.11 -5.31 10.15
N ALA A 187 3.41 -5.17 11.27
CA ALA A 187 2.30 -6.05 11.62
C ALA A 187 1.15 -5.99 10.60
N ALA A 188 0.89 -4.81 10.04
CA ALA A 188 -0.12 -4.63 9.01
C ALA A 188 0.26 -5.35 7.70
N VAL A 189 1.49 -5.20 7.19
CA VAL A 189 1.87 -5.74 5.87
C VAL A 189 2.35 -7.19 5.90
N ALA A 190 2.89 -7.67 7.03
CA ALA A 190 3.48 -9.01 7.14
C ALA A 190 2.56 -10.16 6.67
N PRO A 191 1.25 -10.19 6.98
CA PRO A 191 0.38 -11.26 6.50
C PRO A 191 0.31 -11.36 4.98
N TYR A 192 0.37 -10.23 4.28
CA TYR A 192 0.34 -10.20 2.82
C TYR A 192 1.68 -10.54 2.18
N LEU A 193 2.79 -10.15 2.82
CA LEU A 193 4.14 -10.45 2.32
C LEU A 193 4.55 -11.91 2.57
N ALA A 194 3.91 -12.60 3.51
CA ALA A 194 4.19 -14.00 3.84
C ALA A 194 3.56 -15.03 2.87
N THR A 195 2.60 -14.61 2.06
CA THR A 195 1.85 -15.46 1.10
C THR A 195 2.51 -15.53 -0.27
#